data_AF-A0A382IQG1-F1
#
_entry.id   AF-A0A382IQG1-F1
#
_cell.length_a   1.000
_cell.length_b   1.000
_cell.length_c   1.000
_cell.angle_alpha   90.00
_cell.angle_beta   90.00
_cell.angle_gamma   90.00
#
_symmetry.space_group_name_H-M   'P 1'
#
loop_
_entity.id
_entity.type
_entity.pdbx_description
1 polymer ?
#
loop_
_entity_poly.entity_id
_entity_poly.type
_entity_poly.pdbx_seq_one_letter_code
_entity_poly.pdbx_strand_id
1 'polypeptide(L)'
;MMRTVTSIKHKMTYAPFSKYLKLIAGLCSFGLIVVATINYTVNPGKIYPPLLISDSYNKLSPKQIVKQLVQSDHGIIVKNDTWNERDLKHALALRPTTAQCAVIGSSRIMQISSVRKERLLSDNCPSLINLGVSGASLEGYLSLSETILRNEKPPKVIVFGIDPWSLNFDRDSRWVRYKRNFFHMKSKLEGEYHDDNSSSTLALMRNLINREYLLRSVQLIRSERTRPIKNVQEFDHQVGLDDPVLLPDGSLIYSGKYMRNARASKISGIHGF
;
A
#
# COMPACT_ATOMS: atom_id res chain seq x y z
N MET A 1 -17.90 -58.62 -59.42
CA MET A 1 -18.96 -57.95 -58.63
C MET A 1 -18.27 -57.08 -57.58
N MET A 2 -18.10 -55.78 -57.86
CA MET A 2 -17.27 -54.86 -57.08
C MET A 2 -18.15 -54.17 -56.03
N ARG A 3 -17.88 -54.37 -54.73
CA ARG A 3 -18.58 -53.72 -53.63
C ARG A 3 -18.05 -52.29 -53.45
N THR A 4 -18.86 -51.31 -53.78
CA THR A 4 -18.64 -49.89 -53.47
C THR A 4 -18.78 -49.69 -51.95
N VAL A 5 -17.69 -49.34 -51.29
CA VAL A 5 -17.69 -48.90 -49.89
C VAL A 5 -17.98 -47.41 -49.85
N THR A 6 -19.17 -47.04 -49.37
CA THR A 6 -19.53 -45.64 -49.12
C THR A 6 -18.90 -45.17 -47.82
N SER A 7 -17.89 -44.30 -47.94
CA SER A 7 -17.30 -43.55 -46.82
C SER A 7 -18.27 -42.47 -46.34
N ILE A 8 -18.91 -42.69 -45.20
CA ILE A 8 -19.70 -41.68 -44.51
C ILE A 8 -18.74 -40.76 -43.76
N LYS A 9 -18.40 -39.61 -44.36
CA LYS A 9 -17.75 -38.51 -43.63
C LYS A 9 -18.79 -37.85 -42.71
N HIS A 10 -18.78 -38.19 -41.43
CA HIS A 10 -19.49 -37.42 -40.41
C HIS A 10 -18.90 -36.00 -40.36
N LYS A 11 -19.58 -35.03 -40.96
CA LYS A 11 -19.36 -33.61 -40.65
C LYS A 11 -19.88 -33.38 -39.23
N MET A 12 -18.99 -33.38 -38.25
CA MET A 12 -19.28 -32.78 -36.94
C MET A 12 -19.64 -31.31 -37.18
N THR A 13 -20.92 -30.97 -37.06
CA THR A 13 -21.39 -29.59 -37.12
C THR A 13 -20.91 -28.86 -35.87
N TYR A 14 -19.86 -28.05 -35.98
CA TYR A 14 -19.29 -27.18 -34.93
C TYR A 14 -20.22 -26.04 -34.44
N ALA A 15 -21.42 -25.92 -35.02
CA ALA A 15 -22.36 -24.82 -34.78
C ALA A 15 -22.88 -24.67 -33.32
N PRO A 16 -23.22 -25.74 -32.57
CA PRO A 16 -23.67 -25.57 -31.19
C PRO A 16 -22.52 -25.19 -30.26
N PHE A 17 -21.35 -25.81 -30.42
CA PHE A 17 -20.16 -25.52 -29.61
C PHE A 17 -19.73 -24.05 -29.71
N SER A 18 -19.72 -23.49 -30.93
CA SER A 18 -19.38 -22.07 -31.14
C SER A 18 -20.36 -21.12 -30.44
N LYS A 19 -21.66 -21.44 -30.42
CA LYS A 19 -22.68 -20.64 -29.71
C LYS A 19 -22.45 -20.67 -28.19
N TYR A 20 -22.20 -21.84 -27.62
CA TYR A 20 -21.90 -21.97 -26.19
C TYR A 20 -20.59 -21.27 -25.82
N LEU A 21 -19.54 -21.39 -26.64
CA LEU A 21 -18.28 -20.70 -26.40
C LEU A 21 -18.44 -19.17 -26.40
N LYS A 22 -19.21 -18.62 -27.36
CA LYS A 22 -19.53 -17.19 -27.42
C LYS A 22 -20.31 -16.73 -26.19
N LEU A 23 -21.28 -17.53 -25.74
CA LEU A 23 -22.06 -17.24 -24.53
C LEU A 23 -21.17 -17.21 -23.29
N ILE A 24 -20.32 -18.23 -23.09
CA ILE A 24 -19.40 -18.30 -21.95
C ILE A 24 -18.42 -17.13 -21.99
N ALA A 25 -17.81 -16.85 -23.14
CA ALA A 25 -16.91 -15.70 -23.30
C ALA A 25 -17.61 -14.37 -22.99
N GLY A 26 -18.87 -14.21 -23.42
CA GLY A 26 -19.69 -13.04 -23.12
C GLY A 26 -19.96 -12.89 -21.62
N LEU A 27 -20.35 -13.97 -20.93
CA LEU A 27 -20.59 -13.97 -19.49
C LEU A 27 -19.31 -13.68 -18.69
N CYS A 28 -18.18 -14.29 -19.07
CA CYS A 28 -16.88 -14.01 -18.45
C CYS A 28 -16.47 -12.55 -18.64
N SER A 29 -16.63 -12.00 -19.85
CA SER A 29 -16.31 -10.60 -20.15
C SER A 29 -17.19 -9.64 -19.34
N PHE A 30 -18.50 -9.91 -19.28
CA PHE A 30 -19.43 -9.13 -18.46
C PHE A 30 -19.05 -9.19 -16.97
N GLY A 31 -18.72 -10.37 -16.45
CA GLY A 31 -18.26 -10.53 -15.08
C GLY A 31 -16.99 -9.71 -14.78
N LEU A 32 -16.00 -9.75 -15.67
CA LEU A 32 -14.79 -8.94 -15.53
C LEU A 32 -15.07 -7.44 -15.56
N ILE A 33 -15.99 -6.99 -16.43
CA ILE A 33 -16.43 -5.59 -16.48
C ILE A 33 -17.06 -5.17 -15.15
N VAL A 34 -17.98 -5.98 -14.60
CA VAL A 34 -18.62 -5.71 -13.31
C VAL A 34 -17.57 -5.60 -12.19
N VAL A 35 -16.62 -6.53 -12.13
CA VAL A 35 -15.52 -6.50 -11.14
C VAL A 35 -14.68 -5.23 -11.31
N ALA A 36 -14.30 -4.89 -12.54
CA ALA A 36 -13.53 -3.70 -12.84
C ALA A 36 -14.28 -2.41 -12.44
N THR A 37 -15.57 -2.32 -12.75
CA THR A 37 -16.43 -1.19 -12.36
C THR A 37 -16.50 -1.05 -10.84
N ILE A 38 -16.73 -2.13 -10.09
CA ILE A 38 -16.76 -2.10 -8.62
C ILE A 38 -15.42 -1.61 -8.07
N ASN A 39 -14.31 -2.19 -8.54
CA ASN A 39 -12.97 -1.84 -8.07
C ASN A 39 -12.57 -0.39 -8.39
N TYR A 40 -12.95 0.10 -9.57
CA TYR A 40 -12.70 1.48 -9.97
C TYR A 40 -13.54 2.49 -9.19
N THR A 41 -14.83 2.18 -8.96
CA THR A 41 -15.77 3.11 -8.31
C THR A 41 -15.59 3.18 -6.80
N VAL A 42 -15.40 2.04 -6.12
CA VAL A 42 -15.20 2.00 -4.68
C VAL A 42 -13.79 2.48 -4.32
N ASN A 43 -12.79 2.02 -5.09
CA ASN A 43 -11.40 2.42 -5.01
C ASN A 43 -10.84 2.47 -3.56
N PRO A 44 -10.83 1.32 -2.83
CA PRO A 44 -10.39 1.25 -1.43
C PRO A 44 -9.02 1.90 -1.18
N GLY A 45 -8.06 1.62 -2.07
CA GLY A 45 -6.69 2.11 -1.95
C GLY A 45 -6.44 3.51 -2.53
N LYS A 46 -7.47 4.19 -3.05
CA LYS A 46 -7.36 5.49 -3.74
C LYS A 46 -6.30 5.52 -4.84
N ILE A 47 -6.24 4.43 -5.60
CA ILE A 47 -5.25 4.23 -6.66
C ILE A 47 -5.70 4.92 -7.95
N TYR A 48 -7.00 4.88 -8.24
CA TYR A 48 -7.59 5.48 -9.44
C TYR A 48 -7.99 6.95 -9.23
N PRO A 49 -7.96 7.79 -10.28
CA PRO A 49 -8.53 9.14 -10.21
C PRO A 49 -10.03 9.08 -9.92
N PRO A 50 -10.59 10.07 -9.19
CA PRO A 50 -12.02 10.11 -8.92
C PRO A 50 -12.81 10.25 -10.23
N LEU A 51 -13.92 9.52 -10.36
CA LEU A 51 -14.94 9.84 -11.35
C LEU A 51 -15.51 11.21 -11.03
N LEU A 52 -15.70 12.06 -12.04
CA LEU A 52 -16.26 13.42 -11.96
C LEU A 52 -17.63 13.53 -11.23
N ILE A 53 -18.24 12.41 -10.85
CA ILE A 53 -19.55 12.29 -10.20
C ILE A 53 -19.43 11.88 -8.71
N SER A 54 -18.22 11.61 -8.20
CA SER A 54 -18.01 11.12 -6.82
C SER A 54 -17.08 12.02 -6.00
N ASP A 55 -17.24 13.32 -6.09
CA ASP A 55 -16.79 14.22 -5.02
C ASP A 55 -17.89 14.32 -3.95
N SER A 56 -17.46 14.31 -2.68
CA SER A 56 -18.28 14.57 -1.49
C SER A 56 -19.08 13.42 -0.87
N TYR A 57 -18.40 12.43 -0.29
CA TYR A 57 -18.91 11.80 0.93
C TYR A 57 -17.78 11.62 1.96
N ASN A 58 -17.61 12.62 2.84
CA ASN A 58 -16.90 12.55 4.14
C ASN A 58 -15.58 11.75 4.21
N LYS A 59 -14.68 11.87 3.22
CA LYS A 59 -13.37 11.20 3.24
C LYS A 59 -12.28 12.19 3.69
N LEU A 60 -11.75 12.00 4.90
CA LEU A 60 -10.64 12.80 5.47
C LEU A 60 -9.43 12.86 4.51
N SER A 61 -8.77 13.99 4.30
CA SER A 61 -7.51 13.99 3.53
C SER A 61 -6.38 13.33 4.33
N PRO A 62 -5.33 12.76 3.70
CA PRO A 62 -4.14 12.28 4.42
C PRO A 62 -3.58 13.29 5.42
N LYS A 63 -3.63 14.59 5.08
CA LYS A 63 -3.26 15.70 5.99
C LYS A 63 -4.13 15.76 7.25
N GLN A 64 -5.45 15.56 7.12
CA GLN A 64 -6.36 15.53 8.27
C GLN A 64 -6.13 14.30 9.15
N ILE A 65 -5.81 13.14 8.55
CA ILE A 65 -5.47 11.92 9.30
C ILE A 65 -4.18 12.11 10.08
N VAL A 66 -3.14 12.62 9.43
CA VAL A 66 -1.87 12.94 10.07
C VAL A 66 -2.06 13.98 11.17
N LYS A 67 -2.99 14.93 11.02
CA LYS A 67 -3.32 15.87 12.09
C LYS A 67 -3.89 15.16 13.32
N GLN A 68 -4.83 14.23 13.14
CA GLN A 68 -5.37 13.44 14.24
C GLN A 68 -4.32 12.50 14.85
N LEU A 69 -3.47 11.89 14.02
CA LEU A 69 -2.39 11.01 14.44
C LEU A 69 -1.43 11.71 15.41
N VAL A 70 -0.90 12.87 15.00
CA VAL A 70 0.08 13.63 15.79
C VAL A 70 -0.54 14.24 17.05
N GLN A 71 -1.86 14.46 17.06
CA GLN A 71 -2.60 14.97 18.22
C GLN A 71 -3.07 13.87 19.18
N SER A 72 -2.92 12.59 18.81
CA SER A 72 -3.32 11.49 19.69
C SER A 72 -2.24 11.23 20.74
N ASP A 73 -2.65 10.87 21.96
CA ASP A 73 -1.72 10.52 23.04
C ASP A 73 -1.18 9.08 22.88
N HIS A 74 -2.03 8.15 22.43
CA HIS A 74 -1.71 6.72 22.33
C HIS A 74 -1.82 6.16 20.90
N GLY A 75 -1.96 7.05 19.91
CA GLY A 75 -2.08 6.69 18.50
C GLY A 75 -3.51 6.46 18.04
N ILE A 76 -3.64 6.00 16.80
CA ILE A 76 -4.93 5.80 16.13
C ILE A 76 -4.97 4.45 15.41
N ILE A 77 -6.16 3.87 15.36
CA ILE A 77 -6.48 2.79 14.42
C ILE A 77 -7.08 3.44 13.19
N VAL A 78 -6.41 3.22 12.06
CA VAL A 78 -6.93 3.56 10.74
C VAL A 78 -7.48 2.26 10.17
N LYS A 79 -8.80 2.19 9.93
CA LYS A 79 -9.44 0.96 9.45
C LYS A 79 -8.74 0.49 8.17
N ASN A 80 -8.28 -0.75 8.15
CA ASN A 80 -7.61 -1.34 6.99
C ASN A 80 -8.45 -1.10 5.72
N ASP A 81 -7.77 -0.91 4.59
CA ASP A 81 -8.36 -0.71 3.26
C ASP A 81 -9.07 0.62 3.00
N THR A 82 -8.96 1.60 3.91
CA THR A 82 -9.50 2.95 3.67
C THR A 82 -8.47 3.98 3.20
N TRP A 83 -7.16 3.69 3.36
CA TRP A 83 -6.07 4.61 3.05
C TRP A 83 -4.84 3.92 2.52
N ASN A 84 -4.08 4.67 1.73
CA ASN A 84 -2.75 4.27 1.28
C ASN A 84 -1.72 4.67 2.35
N GLU A 85 -0.93 3.70 2.82
CA GLU A 85 0.13 3.92 3.81
C GLU A 85 1.16 4.97 3.36
N ARG A 86 1.58 4.93 2.09
CA ARG A 86 2.54 5.90 1.53
C ARG A 86 1.95 7.31 1.54
N ASP A 87 0.65 7.47 1.31
CA ASP A 87 -0.02 8.77 1.42
C ASP A 87 0.09 9.38 2.82
N LEU A 88 -0.10 8.55 3.84
CA LEU A 88 0.02 8.99 5.22
C LEU A 88 1.47 9.35 5.56
N LYS A 89 2.45 8.56 5.12
CA LYS A 89 3.88 8.83 5.37
C LYS A 89 4.36 10.09 4.64
N HIS A 90 3.98 10.30 3.39
CA HIS A 90 4.31 11.54 2.69
C HIS A 90 3.62 12.75 3.34
N ALA A 91 2.35 12.63 3.74
CA ALA A 91 1.67 13.71 4.47
C ALA A 91 2.32 14.01 5.83
N LEU A 92 2.83 12.99 6.53
CA LEU A 92 3.61 13.15 7.76
C LEU A 92 4.97 13.81 7.49
N ALA A 93 5.68 13.40 6.44
CA ALA A 93 6.97 13.96 6.03
C ALA A 93 6.89 15.43 5.63
N LEU A 94 5.77 15.86 5.03
CA LEU A 94 5.52 17.26 4.64
C LEU A 94 5.08 18.16 5.81
N ARG A 95 4.64 17.59 6.94
CA ARG A 95 4.12 18.36 8.07
C ARG A 95 5.27 19.01 8.85
N PRO A 96 5.23 20.33 9.12
CA PRO A 96 6.20 20.97 10.01
C PRO A 96 6.27 20.27 11.36
N THR A 97 7.48 19.95 11.82
CA THR A 97 7.69 19.17 13.04
C THR A 97 8.83 19.71 13.88
N THR A 98 8.84 19.37 15.16
CA THR A 98 9.96 19.60 16.08
C THR A 98 10.81 18.35 16.29
N ALA A 99 10.44 17.22 15.65
CA ALA A 99 11.22 15.99 15.71
C ALA A 99 12.64 16.22 15.19
N GLN A 100 13.62 15.67 15.90
CA GLN A 100 15.02 15.82 15.52
C GLN A 100 15.40 14.95 14.33
N CYS A 101 14.79 13.75 14.24
CA CYS A 101 15.10 12.77 13.21
C CYS A 101 13.88 12.38 12.36
N ALA A 102 14.15 11.97 11.13
CA ALA A 102 13.24 11.16 10.33
C ALA A 102 13.87 9.79 10.10
N VAL A 103 13.08 8.71 10.23
CA VAL A 103 13.54 7.36 9.91
C VAL A 103 12.85 6.89 8.63
N ILE A 104 13.62 6.50 7.62
CA ILE A 104 13.12 6.03 6.32
C ILE A 104 13.58 4.59 6.08
N GLY A 105 12.70 3.75 5.55
CA GLY A 105 13.02 2.38 5.20
C GLY A 105 11.79 1.51 4.94
N SER A 106 12.00 0.20 4.91
CA SER A 106 10.95 -0.78 4.63
C SER A 106 10.04 -1.05 5.84
N SER A 107 9.19 -2.09 5.74
CA SER A 107 8.34 -2.55 6.84
C SER A 107 9.11 -2.92 8.12
N ARG A 108 10.41 -3.22 8.02
CA ARG A 108 11.23 -3.55 9.18
C ARG A 108 11.43 -2.37 10.12
N ILE A 109 11.58 -1.16 9.59
CA ILE A 109 11.78 0.03 10.41
C ILE A 109 10.49 0.61 10.98
N MET A 110 9.33 0.18 10.50
CA MET A 110 8.04 0.78 10.88
C MET A 110 7.78 0.69 12.39
N GLN A 111 8.46 -0.21 13.10
CA GLN A 111 8.34 -0.37 14.55
C GLN A 111 9.32 0.51 15.37
N ILE A 112 10.27 1.17 14.72
CA ILE A 112 11.20 2.11 15.38
C ILE A 112 10.41 3.32 15.85
N SER A 113 10.47 3.59 17.15
CA SER A 113 9.63 4.61 17.77
C SER A 113 10.38 5.34 18.88
N SER A 114 10.07 6.63 19.01
CA SER A 114 10.49 7.47 20.13
C SER A 114 9.43 7.58 21.24
N VAL A 115 8.20 7.10 20.98
CA VAL A 115 7.07 7.21 21.92
C VAL A 115 6.75 5.89 22.65
N ARG A 116 7.32 4.75 22.20
CA ARG A 116 7.20 3.47 22.91
C ARG A 116 8.00 3.47 24.22
N LYS A 117 7.70 2.50 25.08
CA LYS A 117 8.46 2.24 26.31
C LYS A 117 9.90 1.83 25.99
N GLU A 118 10.08 0.90 25.06
CA GLU A 118 11.38 0.50 24.52
C GLU A 118 11.79 1.45 23.39
N ARG A 119 12.28 2.64 23.77
CA ARG A 119 12.74 3.66 22.81
C ARG A 119 14.04 3.20 22.14
N LEU A 120 14.05 3.27 20.81
CA LEU A 120 15.24 3.02 19.99
C LEU A 120 15.85 4.35 19.57
N LEU A 121 17.17 4.40 19.45
CA LEU A 121 17.94 5.58 19.04
C LEU A 121 17.84 6.78 20.00
N SER A 122 17.45 6.57 21.27
CA SER A 122 17.20 7.65 22.24
C SER A 122 18.35 8.65 22.38
N ASP A 123 19.60 8.19 22.27
CA ASP A 123 20.78 9.04 22.46
C ASP A 123 21.01 9.99 21.27
N ASN A 124 20.69 9.55 20.06
CA ASN A 124 20.95 10.31 18.82
C ASN A 124 19.68 10.95 18.23
N CYS A 125 18.51 10.37 18.53
CA CYS A 125 17.19 10.71 18.01
C CYS A 125 16.12 10.59 19.11
N PRO A 126 16.20 11.38 20.19
CA PRO A 126 15.23 11.35 21.29
C PRO A 126 13.79 11.67 20.85
N SER A 127 13.64 12.34 19.71
CA SER A 127 12.36 12.50 19.01
C SER A 127 12.53 12.22 17.51
N LEU A 128 11.59 11.47 16.94
CA LEU A 128 11.63 11.14 15.52
C LEU A 128 10.25 11.14 14.89
N ILE A 129 10.21 11.23 13.56
CA ILE A 129 9.08 10.77 12.75
C ILE A 129 9.48 9.50 12.01
N ASN A 130 8.63 8.48 12.03
CA ASN A 130 8.82 7.23 11.33
C ASN A 130 8.10 7.27 9.97
N LEU A 131 8.88 7.26 8.91
CA LEU A 131 8.42 7.29 7.52
C LEU A 131 8.57 5.94 6.83
N GLY A 132 8.72 4.85 7.60
CA GLY A 132 8.80 3.50 7.06
C GLY A 132 7.55 3.12 6.27
N VAL A 133 7.76 2.52 5.11
CA VAL A 133 6.68 2.04 4.24
C VAL A 133 6.92 0.58 3.84
N SER A 134 5.84 -0.16 3.71
CA SER A 134 5.87 -1.55 3.30
C SER A 134 6.55 -1.73 1.93
N GLY A 135 7.62 -2.53 1.90
CA GLY A 135 8.34 -2.89 0.68
C GLY A 135 9.21 -1.78 0.09
N ALA A 136 9.61 -0.76 0.88
CA ALA A 136 10.47 0.30 0.38
C ALA A 136 11.75 -0.23 -0.28
N SER A 137 11.96 0.18 -1.52
CA SER A 137 13.22 0.15 -2.28
C SER A 137 13.76 1.57 -2.45
N LEU A 138 14.93 1.75 -3.06
CA LEU A 138 15.63 3.03 -3.21
C LEU A 138 14.70 4.15 -3.71
N GLU A 139 13.75 3.84 -4.59
CA GLU A 139 12.75 4.78 -5.07
C GLU A 139 11.91 5.38 -3.95
N GLY A 140 11.48 4.55 -2.99
CA GLY A 140 10.78 5.00 -1.79
C GLY A 140 11.66 5.88 -0.90
N TYR A 141 12.96 5.57 -0.80
CA TYR A 141 13.89 6.32 0.05
C TYR A 141 14.06 7.73 -0.51
N LEU A 142 14.39 7.84 -1.79
CA LEU A 142 14.58 9.12 -2.48
C LEU A 142 13.29 9.93 -2.54
N SER A 143 12.15 9.27 -2.79
CA SER A 143 10.85 9.92 -2.83
C SER A 143 10.44 10.54 -1.48
N LEU A 144 10.64 9.82 -0.37
CA LEU A 144 10.39 10.35 0.97
C LEU A 144 11.40 11.43 1.35
N SER A 145 12.66 11.27 0.95
CA SER A 145 13.71 12.27 1.19
C SER A 145 13.36 13.59 0.50
N GLU A 146 12.86 13.55 -0.73
CA GLU A 146 12.38 14.75 -1.43
C GLU A 146 11.24 15.42 -0.70
N THR A 147 10.38 14.60 -0.11
CA THR A 147 9.22 15.09 0.62
C THR A 147 9.64 15.82 1.89
N ILE A 148 10.65 15.31 2.60
CA ILE A 148 11.26 15.99 3.75
C ILE A 148 11.92 17.30 3.31
N LEU A 149 12.66 17.32 2.21
CA LEU A 149 13.33 18.54 1.74
C LEU A 149 12.34 19.68 1.39
N ARG A 150 11.08 19.34 1.13
CA ARG A 150 10.00 20.30 0.87
C ARG A 150 9.21 20.70 2.12
N ASN A 151 9.53 20.14 3.28
CA ASN A 151 8.93 20.51 4.54
C ASN A 151 9.44 21.89 4.97
N GLU A 152 8.56 22.76 5.47
CA GLU A 152 8.92 24.09 5.97
C GLU A 152 9.82 24.03 7.21
N LYS A 153 9.67 22.96 8.02
CA LYS A 153 10.47 22.71 9.22
C LYS A 153 10.84 21.21 9.28
N PRO A 154 11.81 20.76 8.46
CA PRO A 154 12.19 19.35 8.39
C PRO A 154 13.00 18.92 9.62
N PRO A 155 12.99 17.62 9.96
CA PRO A 155 13.99 17.04 10.86
C PRO A 155 15.41 17.28 10.34
N LYS A 156 16.37 17.43 11.26
CA LYS A 156 17.77 17.74 10.92
C LYS A 156 18.57 16.51 10.49
N VAL A 157 18.14 15.33 10.91
CA VAL A 157 18.82 14.05 10.65
C VAL A 157 17.86 13.09 9.97
N ILE A 158 18.34 12.41 8.93
CA ILE A 158 17.63 11.30 8.30
C ILE A 158 18.39 10.02 8.60
N VAL A 159 17.70 9.04 9.17
CA VAL A 159 18.23 7.70 9.44
C VAL A 159 17.62 6.73 8.45
N PHE A 160 18.47 6.08 7.65
CA PHE A 160 18.04 5.05 6.71
C PHE A 160 18.20 3.66 7.30
N GLY A 161 17.11 2.91 7.42
CA GLY A 161 17.21 1.46 7.64
C GLY A 161 17.26 0.77 6.29
N ILE A 162 18.43 0.28 5.91
CA ILE A 162 18.68 -0.38 4.63
C ILE A 162 18.41 -1.89 4.77
N ASP A 163 17.53 -2.42 3.92
CA ASP A 163 17.29 -3.85 3.79
C ASP A 163 18.01 -4.41 2.56
N PRO A 164 18.26 -5.74 2.48
CA PRO A 164 18.96 -6.33 1.34
C PRO A 164 18.29 -6.03 -0.02
N TRP A 165 16.97 -5.90 -0.06
CA TRP A 165 16.23 -5.58 -1.28
C TRP A 165 16.11 -4.08 -1.56
N SER A 166 16.60 -3.21 -0.67
CA SER A 166 16.45 -1.76 -0.82
C SER A 166 17.15 -1.24 -2.07
N LEU A 167 18.18 -1.93 -2.57
CA LEU A 167 18.92 -1.53 -3.78
C LEU A 167 18.37 -2.15 -5.07
N ASN A 168 17.31 -2.96 -5.00
CA ASN A 168 16.68 -3.53 -6.17
C ASN A 168 15.68 -2.52 -6.74
N PHE A 169 16.01 -1.94 -7.90
CA PHE A 169 15.10 -1.07 -8.63
C PHE A 169 13.83 -1.83 -9.07
N ASP A 170 12.73 -1.10 -9.10
CA ASP A 170 11.36 -1.54 -9.42
C ASP A 170 10.90 -2.78 -8.63
N ARG A 171 11.46 -2.98 -7.43
CA ARG A 171 11.10 -4.10 -6.56
C ARG A 171 9.65 -4.03 -6.09
N ASP A 172 9.11 -2.83 -5.93
CA ASP A 172 7.76 -2.58 -5.43
C ASP A 172 7.07 -1.43 -6.18
N SER A 173 6.26 -1.77 -7.18
CA SER A 173 5.55 -0.82 -8.05
C SER A 173 4.68 0.21 -7.34
N ARG A 174 4.40 0.06 -6.03
CA ARG A 174 3.67 1.06 -5.24
C ARG A 174 4.44 2.38 -5.12
N TRP A 175 5.75 2.41 -5.36
CA TRP A 175 6.55 3.65 -5.38
C TRP A 175 6.11 4.61 -6.51
N VAL A 176 5.53 4.09 -7.60
CA VAL A 176 5.10 4.86 -8.78
C VAL A 176 4.15 6.01 -8.41
N ARG A 177 3.36 5.83 -7.34
CA ARG A 177 2.48 6.87 -6.79
C ARG A 177 3.20 8.19 -6.49
N TYR A 178 4.48 8.10 -6.13
CA TYR A 178 5.34 9.23 -5.82
C TYR A 178 6.57 9.33 -6.73
N LYS A 179 6.41 8.86 -7.98
CA LYS A 179 7.45 8.86 -9.01
C LYS A 179 8.03 10.24 -9.30
N ARG A 180 7.18 11.28 -9.31
CA ARG A 180 7.65 12.67 -9.46
C ARG A 180 8.64 13.09 -8.36
N ASN A 181 8.37 12.71 -7.12
CA ASN A 181 9.26 13.03 -6.00
C ASN A 181 10.57 12.25 -6.10
N PHE A 182 10.52 10.99 -6.53
CA PHE A 182 11.71 10.21 -6.84
C PHE A 182 12.58 10.91 -7.89
N PHE A 183 12.01 11.29 -9.03
CA PHE A 183 12.78 11.96 -10.08
C PHE A 183 13.28 13.34 -9.71
N HIS A 184 12.54 14.10 -8.90
CA HIS A 184 13.02 15.38 -8.42
C HIS A 184 14.19 15.23 -7.43
N MET A 185 14.19 14.20 -6.58
CA MET A 185 15.38 13.89 -5.78
C MET A 185 16.53 13.43 -6.67
N LYS A 186 16.27 12.51 -7.59
CA LYS A 186 17.28 11.99 -8.49
C LYS A 186 17.93 13.13 -9.29
N SER A 187 17.16 14.09 -9.76
CA SER A 187 17.71 15.23 -10.51
C SER A 187 18.58 16.14 -9.66
N LYS A 188 18.29 16.26 -8.36
CA LYS A 188 19.16 16.97 -7.41
C LYS A 188 20.48 16.24 -7.15
N LEU A 189 20.50 14.91 -7.28
CA LEU A 189 21.68 14.08 -7.03
C LEU A 189 22.56 13.91 -8.29
N GLU A 190 21.94 13.75 -9.47
CA GLU A 190 22.61 13.30 -10.69
C GLU A 190 22.50 14.29 -11.88
N GLY A 191 21.66 15.34 -11.82
CA GLY A 191 21.41 16.25 -12.95
C GLY A 191 20.12 15.98 -13.73
N GLU A 192 19.93 16.58 -14.92
CA GLU A 192 18.66 16.49 -15.66
C GLU A 192 18.24 15.04 -15.98
N TYR A 193 16.96 14.73 -15.70
CA TYR A 193 16.38 13.41 -15.94
C TYR A 193 14.99 13.53 -16.58
N HIS A 194 14.74 12.73 -17.61
CA HIS A 194 13.45 12.64 -18.29
C HIS A 194 12.57 11.54 -17.69
N ASP A 195 11.36 11.90 -17.26
CA ASP A 195 10.35 10.96 -16.77
C ASP A 195 9.86 10.04 -17.89
N ASP A 196 10.20 8.75 -17.84
CA ASP A 196 9.68 7.75 -18.76
C ASP A 196 8.32 7.22 -18.25
N ASN A 197 7.22 7.77 -18.79
CA ASN A 197 5.87 7.62 -18.25
C ASN A 197 5.15 6.30 -18.64
N SER A 198 5.86 5.28 -19.12
CA SER A 198 5.23 4.18 -19.90
C SER A 198 4.79 2.93 -19.12
N SER A 199 5.24 2.69 -17.88
CA SER A 199 4.99 1.41 -17.18
C SER A 199 3.78 1.38 -16.21
N SER A 200 3.17 2.52 -15.89
CA SER A 200 2.14 2.65 -14.84
C SER A 200 0.76 2.10 -15.22
N THR A 201 0.32 2.33 -16.46
CA THR A 201 -1.09 2.12 -16.86
C THR A 201 -1.50 0.64 -16.88
N LEU A 202 -0.61 -0.27 -17.28
CA LEU A 202 -0.95 -1.69 -17.39
C LEU A 202 -1.10 -2.37 -16.03
N ALA A 203 -0.29 -1.99 -15.03
CA ALA A 203 -0.43 -2.47 -13.67
C ALA A 203 -1.77 -2.01 -13.04
N LEU A 204 -2.15 -0.76 -13.30
CA LEU A 204 -3.44 -0.21 -12.85
C LEU A 204 -4.63 -0.96 -13.46
N MET A 205 -4.56 -1.30 -14.74
CA MET A 205 -5.60 -2.08 -15.44
C MET A 205 -5.69 -3.51 -14.91
N ARG A 206 -4.55 -4.18 -14.63
CA ARG A 206 -4.55 -5.51 -14.00
C ARG A 206 -5.17 -5.48 -12.61
N ASN A 207 -4.94 -4.41 -11.84
CA ASN A 207 -5.51 -4.28 -10.50
C ASN A 207 -7.05 -4.14 -10.53
N LEU A 208 -7.67 -3.69 -11.63
CA LEU A 208 -9.13 -3.57 -11.73
C LEU A 208 -9.84 -4.92 -11.63
N ILE A 209 -9.21 -6.01 -12.06
CA ILE A 209 -9.77 -7.37 -11.99
C ILE A 209 -9.18 -8.20 -10.85
N ASN A 210 -8.44 -7.57 -9.93
CA ASN A 210 -7.80 -8.25 -8.82
C ASN A 210 -8.85 -8.68 -7.76
N ARG A 211 -8.82 -9.97 -7.40
CA ARG A 211 -9.75 -10.56 -6.42
C ARG A 211 -9.60 -9.99 -5.02
N GLU A 212 -8.38 -9.78 -4.54
CA GLU A 212 -8.15 -9.19 -3.21
C GLU A 212 -8.69 -7.76 -3.15
N TYR A 213 -8.46 -6.98 -4.21
CA TYR A 213 -8.98 -5.63 -4.34
C TYR A 213 -10.51 -5.62 -4.40
N LEU A 214 -11.13 -6.60 -5.09
CA LEU A 214 -12.59 -6.79 -5.08
C LEU A 214 -13.13 -7.12 -3.69
N LEU A 215 -12.47 -8.02 -2.95
CA LEU A 215 -12.89 -8.35 -1.58
C LEU A 215 -12.88 -7.10 -0.70
N ARG A 216 -11.84 -6.26 -0.80
CA ARG A 216 -11.76 -4.98 -0.08
C ARG A 216 -12.87 -4.02 -0.50
N SER A 217 -13.13 -3.90 -1.81
CA SER A 217 -14.21 -3.06 -2.33
C SER A 217 -15.58 -3.49 -1.81
N VAL A 218 -15.88 -4.80 -1.82
CA VAL A 218 -17.14 -5.35 -1.30
C VAL A 218 -17.25 -5.17 0.22
N GLN A 219 -16.15 -5.34 0.97
CA GLN A 219 -16.12 -5.08 2.41
C GLN A 219 -16.44 -3.62 2.73
N LEU A 220 -15.92 -2.67 1.97
CA LEU A 220 -16.25 -1.25 2.15
C LEU A 220 -17.72 -0.95 1.85
N ILE A 221 -18.30 -1.55 0.81
CA ILE A 221 -19.74 -1.40 0.49
C ILE A 221 -20.61 -1.94 1.63
N ARG A 222 -20.23 -3.09 2.20
CA ARG A 222 -20.98 -3.76 3.28
C ARG A 222 -20.77 -3.14 4.66
N SER A 223 -19.66 -2.44 4.87
CA SER A 223 -19.40 -1.82 6.16
C SER A 223 -20.31 -0.61 6.33
N GLU A 224 -21.03 -0.54 7.46
CA GLU A 224 -21.69 0.69 7.88
C GLU A 224 -20.68 1.85 7.88
N ARG A 225 -21.17 3.09 7.70
CA ARG A 225 -20.38 4.34 7.70
C ARG A 225 -19.77 4.63 9.08
N THR A 226 -18.95 3.72 9.59
CA THR A 226 -18.17 3.86 10.82
C THR A 226 -17.07 4.89 10.60
N ARG A 227 -16.75 5.67 11.64
CA ARG A 227 -15.65 6.66 11.59
C ARG A 227 -14.37 5.96 11.08
N PRO A 228 -13.70 6.50 10.04
CA PRO A 228 -12.54 5.84 9.43
C PRO A 228 -11.32 5.78 10.34
N ILE A 229 -11.35 6.54 11.44
CA ILE A 229 -10.28 6.68 12.41
C ILE A 229 -10.87 6.49 13.81
N LYS A 230 -10.19 5.71 14.64
CA LYS A 230 -10.51 5.52 16.05
C LYS A 230 -9.27 5.89 16.88
N ASN A 231 -9.44 6.80 17.84
CA ASN A 231 -8.40 7.07 18.84
C ASN A 231 -8.27 5.87 19.77
N VAL A 232 -7.03 5.56 20.13
CA VAL A 232 -6.69 4.44 20.99
C VAL A 232 -6.48 4.97 22.41
N GLN A 233 -6.93 4.20 23.41
CA GLN A 233 -6.58 4.42 24.81
C GLN A 233 -5.26 3.73 25.11
N GLU A 234 -4.63 4.01 26.25
CA GLU A 234 -3.42 3.34 26.68
C GLU A 234 -3.54 1.80 26.59
N PHE A 235 -2.52 1.16 26.05
CA PHE A 235 -2.48 -0.28 25.85
C PHE A 235 -1.05 -0.82 25.88
N ASP A 236 -0.90 -2.13 26.08
CA ASP A 236 0.40 -2.78 26.08
C ASP A 236 0.93 -2.97 24.65
N HIS A 237 1.97 -2.22 24.29
CA HIS A 237 2.64 -2.30 22.99
C HIS A 237 3.31 -3.65 22.70
N GLN A 238 3.58 -4.48 23.72
CA GLN A 238 4.15 -5.82 23.55
C GLN A 238 3.08 -6.88 23.25
N VAL A 239 1.82 -6.60 23.57
CA VAL A 239 0.68 -7.49 23.30
C VAL A 239 -0.05 -7.05 22.03
N GLY A 240 -0.18 -5.74 21.81
CA GLY A 240 -0.92 -5.16 20.69
C GLY A 240 -2.45 -5.26 20.87
N LEU A 241 -3.18 -4.64 19.95
CA LEU A 241 -4.64 -4.71 19.87
C LEU A 241 -5.09 -5.64 18.74
N ASP A 242 -6.39 -5.82 18.56
CA ASP A 242 -6.93 -6.62 17.45
C ASP A 242 -6.55 -6.04 16.07
N ASP A 243 -6.52 -4.70 15.99
CA ASP A 243 -6.11 -3.95 14.81
C ASP A 243 -4.72 -3.33 15.00
N PRO A 244 -3.97 -3.10 13.91
CA PRO A 244 -2.72 -2.36 13.98
C PRO A 244 -2.95 -0.90 14.40
N VAL A 245 -2.01 -0.36 15.18
CA VAL A 245 -2.07 1.01 15.71
C VAL A 245 -0.92 1.84 15.13
N LEU A 246 -1.27 2.99 14.54
CA LEU A 246 -0.29 4.01 14.18
C LEU A 246 -0.07 4.94 15.37
N LEU A 247 1.17 5.02 15.85
CA LEU A 247 1.56 5.87 16.96
C LEU A 247 1.82 7.32 16.51
N PRO A 248 1.81 8.31 17.42
CA PRO A 248 1.91 9.73 17.07
C PRO A 248 3.17 10.13 16.29
N ASP A 249 4.27 9.39 16.48
CA ASP A 249 5.50 9.55 15.70
C ASP A 249 5.43 8.89 14.30
N GLY A 250 4.31 8.28 13.96
CA GLY A 250 4.08 7.54 12.71
C GLY A 250 4.51 6.08 12.76
N SER A 251 5.11 5.59 13.84
CA SER A 251 5.48 4.17 13.95
C SER A 251 4.24 3.27 14.05
N LEU A 252 4.41 1.98 13.78
CA LEU A 252 3.35 0.98 13.71
C LEU A 252 3.53 -0.05 14.82
N ILE A 253 2.45 -0.30 15.58
CA ILE A 253 2.28 -1.52 16.35
C ILE A 253 1.42 -2.47 15.53
N TYR A 254 1.96 -3.64 15.18
CA TYR A 254 1.19 -4.67 14.48
C TYR A 254 0.06 -5.21 15.37
N SER A 255 -0.97 -5.81 14.76
CA SER A 255 -2.03 -6.45 15.54
C SER A 255 -1.46 -7.56 16.42
N GLY A 256 -2.04 -7.76 17.60
CA GLY A 256 -1.64 -8.80 18.53
C GLY A 256 -1.73 -10.20 17.92
N LYS A 257 -2.70 -10.43 17.02
CA LYS A 257 -2.76 -11.68 16.23
C LYS A 257 -1.51 -11.87 15.38
N TYR A 258 -1.07 -10.85 14.65
CA TYR A 258 0.15 -10.90 13.85
C TYR A 258 1.38 -11.12 14.71
N MET A 259 1.50 -10.40 15.83
CA MET A 259 2.63 -10.52 16.77
C MET A 259 2.72 -11.92 17.40
N ARG A 260 1.59 -12.49 17.83
CA ARG A 260 1.55 -13.87 18.37
C ARG A 260 1.96 -14.90 17.33
N ASN A 261 1.45 -14.78 16.10
CA ASN A 261 1.82 -15.66 15.01
C ASN A 261 3.33 -15.56 14.71
N ALA A 262 3.87 -14.35 14.63
CA ALA A 262 5.31 -14.14 14.39
C ALA A 262 6.20 -14.73 15.48
N ARG A 263 5.76 -14.70 16.77
CA ARG A 263 6.48 -15.35 17.88
C ARG A 263 6.39 -16.87 17.84
N ALA A 264 5.25 -17.41 17.42
CA ALA A 264 5.02 -18.85 17.29
C ALA A 264 5.83 -19.45 16.13
N SER A 265 6.04 -18.67 15.07
CA SER A 265 6.97 -18.95 13.97
C SER A 265 8.41 -18.91 14.47
N LYS A 266 8.84 -19.91 15.27
CA LYS A 266 10.25 -20.12 15.56
C LYS A 266 10.99 -20.24 14.23
N ILE A 267 12.01 -19.41 14.03
CA ILE A 267 12.99 -19.59 12.98
C ILE A 267 13.64 -20.94 13.24
N SER A 268 13.28 -21.96 12.44
CA SER A 268 14.05 -23.18 12.29
C SER A 268 15.38 -22.78 11.65
N GLY A 269 16.34 -22.38 12.47
CA GLY A 269 17.67 -21.91 12.07
C GLY A 269 18.59 -23.00 11.52
N ILE A 270 18.06 -24.05 10.90
CA ILE A 270 18.84 -25.09 10.23
C ILE A 270 18.16 -25.35 8.88
N HIS A 271 18.61 -24.65 7.85
CA HIS A 271 18.62 -25.23 6.51
C HIS A 271 20.06 -25.64 6.27
N GLY A 272 20.27 -26.96 6.13
CA GLY A 272 21.57 -27.55 5.84
C GLY A 272 22.15 -26.98 4.55
N PHE A 273 23.49 -26.96 4.55
CA PHE A 273 24.44 -26.60 3.50
C PHE A 273 23.94 -26.77 2.06
#